data_AF-A0AAW1NAV8-F1
#
_entry.id   AF-A0AAW1NAV8-F1
#
_cell.length_a   1.000
_cell.length_b   1.000
_cell.length_c   1.000
_cell.angle_alpha   90.00
_cell.angle_beta   90.00
_cell.angle_gamma   90.00
#
_symmetry.space_group_name_H-M   'P 1'
#
loop_
_entity.id
_entity.type
_entity.pdbx_description
1 polymer ?
#
loop_
_entity_poly.entity_id
_entity_poly.type
_entity_poly.pdbx_seq_one_letter_code
_entity_poly.pdbx_strand_id
1 'polypeptide(L)'
;MNLSIKGLEKAKILTAKVDLENKKLSTEIYFDKLDFTGTYLVNGRILILPIQGHGRAEISFGDIIIRFYTEYELLNNNGTDYMNLTNSKVSYTVKRAAYNLKDLFNGDEFLGEQTNKFLNENWKDLHQEFSPAIAGSIKTVVLKILTRILDVVPFNEIFLP
;
A
#
# COMPACT_ATOMS: atom_id res chain seq x y z
N MET A 1 17.60 -1.03 -0.02
CA MET A 1 16.52 -1.94 0.42
C MET A 1 15.93 -2.58 -0.82
N ASN A 2 15.99 -3.90 -0.93
CA ASN A 2 15.38 -4.62 -2.06
C ASN A 2 14.04 -5.17 -1.57
N LEU A 3 12.94 -4.62 -2.07
CA LEU A 3 11.58 -5.06 -1.78
C LEU A 3 10.94 -5.57 -3.08
N SER A 4 10.40 -6.78 -3.04
CA SER A 4 9.62 -7.39 -4.11
C SER A 4 8.22 -7.67 -3.60
N ILE A 5 7.22 -7.35 -4.42
CA ILE A 5 5.80 -7.54 -4.13
C ILE A 5 5.23 -8.44 -5.22
N LYS A 6 4.58 -9.54 -4.84
CA LYS A 6 3.88 -10.45 -5.74
C LYS A 6 2.37 -10.38 -5.51
N GLY A 7 1.59 -10.52 -6.58
CA GLY A 7 0.12 -10.52 -6.53
C GLY A 7 -0.52 -9.19 -6.96
N LEU A 8 0.27 -8.15 -7.25
CA LEU A 8 -0.25 -6.87 -7.75
C LEU A 8 -1.00 -7.05 -9.09
N GLU A 9 -0.54 -7.98 -9.92
CA GLU A 9 -1.15 -8.35 -11.19
C GLU A 9 -2.54 -9.00 -11.06
N LYS A 10 -2.90 -9.46 -9.85
CA LYS A 10 -4.19 -10.10 -9.55
C LYS A 10 -5.22 -9.14 -8.98
N ALA A 11 -4.96 -7.83 -9.08
CA ALA A 11 -5.88 -6.79 -8.65
C ALA A 11 -7.27 -6.99 -9.26
N LYS A 12 -8.31 -6.88 -8.44
CA LYS A 12 -9.70 -6.82 -8.88
C LYS A 12 -10.27 -5.46 -8.53
N ILE A 13 -10.66 -4.69 -9.52
CA ILE A 13 -11.40 -3.44 -9.29
C ILE A 13 -12.80 -3.84 -8.83
N LEU A 14 -13.14 -3.49 -7.58
CA LEU A 14 -14.48 -3.73 -7.04
C LEU A 14 -15.43 -2.60 -7.46
N THR A 15 -14.98 -1.36 -7.31
CA THR A 15 -15.72 -0.18 -7.73
C THR A 15 -14.77 0.86 -8.28
N ALA A 16 -15.22 1.58 -9.29
CA ALA A 16 -14.61 2.82 -9.76
C ALA A 16 -15.76 3.79 -9.99
N LYS A 17 -15.75 4.92 -9.28
CA LYS A 17 -16.77 5.96 -9.39
C LYS A 17 -16.09 7.25 -9.80
N VAL A 18 -16.68 7.88 -10.81
CA VAL A 18 -16.27 9.17 -11.30
C VAL A 18 -17.45 10.11 -11.21
N ASP A 19 -17.24 11.22 -10.52
CA ASP A 19 -18.20 12.32 -10.38
C ASP A 19 -17.58 13.53 -11.07
N LEU A 20 -17.96 13.74 -12.33
CA LEU A 20 -17.41 14.81 -13.17
C LEU A 20 -17.90 16.19 -12.73
N GLU A 21 -19.11 16.27 -12.18
CA GLU A 21 -19.72 17.51 -11.70
C GLU A 21 -18.96 18.03 -10.47
N ASN A 22 -18.72 17.15 -9.50
CA ASN A 22 -18.01 17.50 -8.27
C ASN A 22 -16.49 17.28 -8.36
N LYS A 23 -15.98 16.86 -9.53
CA LYS A 23 -14.57 16.55 -9.81
C LYS A 23 -13.92 15.59 -8.81
N LYS A 24 -14.57 14.44 -8.59
CA LYS A 24 -14.14 13.41 -7.64
C LYS A 24 -13.97 12.06 -8.31
N LEU A 25 -12.95 11.35 -7.88
CA LEU A 25 -12.69 9.96 -8.25
C LEU A 25 -12.59 9.12 -6.98
N SER A 26 -13.20 7.94 -7.01
CA SER A 26 -12.97 6.93 -5.98
C SER A 26 -12.86 5.55 -6.58
N THR A 27 -12.03 4.71 -5.98
CA THR A 27 -11.80 3.34 -6.44
C THR A 27 -11.56 2.44 -5.26
N GLU A 28 -12.19 1.26 -5.29
CA GLU A 28 -11.88 0.15 -4.41
C GLU A 28 -11.22 -0.98 -5.18
N ILE A 29 -10.07 -1.43 -4.72
CA ILE A 29 -9.29 -2.51 -5.34
C ILE A 29 -9.14 -3.63 -4.31
N TYR A 30 -9.45 -4.84 -4.73
CA TYR A 30 -9.28 -6.05 -3.94
C TYR A 30 -8.07 -6.85 -4.40
N PHE A 31 -7.35 -7.42 -3.42
CA PHE A 31 -6.34 -8.44 -3.63
C PHE A 31 -6.63 -9.60 -2.68
N ASP A 32 -6.71 -10.82 -3.23
CA ASP A 32 -6.86 -12.02 -2.39
C ASP A 32 -5.61 -12.25 -1.51
N LYS A 33 -4.43 -12.02 -2.09
CA LYS A 33 -3.13 -12.15 -1.43
C LYS A 33 -2.08 -11.23 -2.04
N LEU A 34 -1.28 -10.61 -1.18
CA LEU A 34 -0.02 -9.95 -1.55
C LEU A 34 1.12 -10.51 -0.72
N ASP A 35 2.20 -10.92 -1.39
CA ASP A 35 3.41 -11.43 -0.76
C ASP A 35 4.54 -10.42 -0.93
N PHE A 36 5.11 -9.99 0.18
CA PHE A 36 6.22 -9.05 0.27
C PHE A 36 7.47 -9.83 0.68
N THR A 37 8.54 -9.68 -0.09
CA THR A 37 9.84 -10.26 0.24
C THR A 37 10.92 -9.20 0.13
N GLY A 38 11.83 -9.17 1.08
CA GLY A 38 12.91 -8.18 1.04
C GLY A 38 13.89 -8.28 2.18
N THR A 39 14.88 -7.40 2.16
CA THR A 39 15.86 -7.25 3.24
C THR A 39 15.36 -6.25 4.28
N TYR A 40 15.43 -6.59 5.56
CA TYR A 40 15.10 -5.68 6.66
C TYR A 40 16.31 -5.43 7.56
N LEU A 41 16.27 -4.30 8.25
CA LEU A 41 17.14 -3.97 9.37
C LEU A 41 16.23 -3.36 10.45
N VAL A 42 16.22 -3.96 11.63
CA VAL A 42 15.46 -3.47 12.78
C VAL A 42 16.36 -3.45 14.00
N ASN A 43 16.27 -2.36 14.76
CA ASN A 43 16.81 -2.25 16.10
C ASN A 43 15.91 -1.28 16.86
N GLY A 44 15.00 -1.81 17.66
CA GLY A 44 13.98 -1.00 18.31
C GLY A 44 12.94 -1.85 19.02
N ARG A 45 11.69 -1.40 18.96
CA ARG A 45 10.56 -2.05 19.61
C ARG A 45 9.38 -2.12 18.65
N ILE A 46 8.69 -3.26 18.60
CA ILE A 46 7.40 -3.43 17.94
C ILE A 46 6.37 -3.67 19.04
N LEU A 47 5.33 -2.84 19.11
CA LEU A 47 4.43 -2.78 20.28
C LEU A 47 5.23 -2.60 21.59
N ILE A 48 5.31 -3.65 22.41
CA ILE A 48 6.08 -3.71 23.65
C ILE A 48 7.39 -4.52 23.52
N LEU A 49 7.55 -5.26 22.43
CA LEU A 49 8.61 -6.26 22.27
C LEU A 49 9.88 -5.61 21.71
N PRO A 50 11.01 -5.61 22.44
CA PRO A 50 12.29 -5.21 21.86
C PRO A 50 12.71 -6.20 20.78
N ILE A 51 13.09 -5.70 19.63
CA ILE A 51 13.47 -6.51 18.47
C ILE A 51 14.74 -5.94 17.82
N GLN A 52 15.66 -6.85 17.52
CA GLN A 52 16.85 -6.56 16.76
C GLN A 52 17.05 -7.65 15.72
N GLY A 53 17.43 -7.27 14.50
CA GLY A 53 17.74 -8.23 13.46
C GLY A 53 18.04 -7.55 12.14
N HIS A 54 18.77 -8.26 11.29
CA HIS A 54 19.04 -7.85 9.93
C HIS A 54 19.05 -9.09 9.07
N GLY A 55 18.17 -9.15 8.07
CA GLY A 55 17.99 -10.39 7.33
C GLY A 55 16.87 -10.31 6.32
N ARG A 56 16.34 -11.46 5.96
CA ARG A 56 15.23 -11.58 5.02
C ARG A 56 13.88 -11.52 5.74
N ALA A 57 13.00 -10.68 5.24
CA ALA A 57 11.60 -10.61 5.64
C ALA A 57 10.72 -11.22 4.56
N GLU A 58 9.77 -12.04 4.99
CA GLU A 58 8.68 -12.55 4.17
C GLU A 58 7.38 -12.22 4.90
N ILE A 59 6.55 -11.39 4.27
CA ILE A 59 5.30 -10.91 4.86
C ILE A 59 4.19 -11.17 3.86
N SER A 60 3.09 -11.76 4.32
CA SER A 60 1.92 -12.00 3.50
C SER A 60 0.73 -11.26 4.06
N PHE A 61 0.01 -10.54 3.22
CA PHE A 61 -1.31 -10.01 3.54
C PHE A 61 -2.36 -10.71 2.68
N GLY A 62 -3.57 -10.87 3.21
CA GLY A 62 -4.66 -11.44 2.44
C GLY A 62 -6.00 -10.80 2.74
N ASP A 63 -6.90 -10.95 1.77
CA ASP A 63 -8.18 -10.26 1.69
C ASP A 63 -8.01 -8.76 1.91
N ILE A 64 -7.20 -8.16 1.04
CA ILE A 64 -6.87 -6.75 1.09
C ILE A 64 -7.90 -5.96 0.30
N ILE A 65 -8.43 -4.89 0.88
CA ILE A 65 -9.20 -3.87 0.15
C ILE A 65 -8.47 -2.56 0.30
N ILE A 66 -8.01 -1.98 -0.82
CA ILE A 66 -7.45 -0.64 -0.90
C ILE A 66 -8.55 0.30 -1.39
N ARG A 67 -8.74 1.42 -0.70
CA ARG A 67 -9.67 2.49 -1.07
C ARG A 67 -8.87 3.73 -1.39
N PHE A 68 -8.99 4.19 -2.63
CA PHE A 68 -8.43 5.43 -3.10
C PHE A 68 -9.55 6.43 -3.35
N TYR A 69 -9.35 7.66 -2.89
CA TYR A 69 -10.20 8.80 -3.20
C TYR A 69 -9.30 9.95 -3.63
N THR A 70 -9.71 10.73 -4.61
CA THR A 70 -9.05 11.97 -4.98
C THR A 70 -10.04 12.96 -5.53
N GLU A 71 -9.78 14.24 -5.29
CA GLU A 71 -10.34 15.32 -6.07
C GLU A 71 -9.42 15.60 -7.26
N TYR A 72 -9.90 16.38 -8.22
CA TYR A 72 -9.06 16.87 -9.29
C TYR A 72 -9.49 18.27 -9.75
N GLU A 73 -8.55 18.96 -10.37
CA GLU A 73 -8.77 20.19 -11.10
C GLU A 73 -8.39 19.97 -12.58
N LEU A 74 -8.88 20.84 -13.45
CA LEU A 74 -8.48 20.85 -14.86
C LEU A 74 -7.45 21.95 -15.05
N LEU A 75 -6.27 21.57 -15.56
CA LEU A 75 -5.25 22.51 -15.98
C LEU A 75 -5.28 22.63 -17.50
N ASN A 76 -5.51 23.84 -17.99
CA ASN A 76 -5.47 24.11 -19.43
C ASN A 76 -4.02 24.36 -19.87
N ASN A 77 -3.57 23.62 -20.88
CA ASN A 77 -2.30 23.81 -21.54
C ASN A 77 -2.54 23.91 -23.05
N ASN A 78 -2.41 25.13 -23.59
CA ASN A 78 -2.60 25.44 -25.00
C ASN A 78 -3.96 24.97 -25.55
N GLY A 79 -5.05 25.18 -24.80
CA GLY A 79 -6.40 24.82 -25.22
C GLY A 79 -6.76 23.35 -25.00
N THR A 80 -5.86 22.55 -24.40
CA THR A 80 -6.12 21.17 -24.00
C THR A 80 -6.17 21.07 -22.49
N ASP A 81 -7.23 20.47 -21.94
CA ASP A 81 -7.39 20.27 -20.49
C ASP A 81 -6.79 18.95 -20.04
N TYR A 82 -6.04 18.97 -18.93
CA TYR A 82 -5.45 17.81 -18.27
C TYR A 82 -5.91 17.73 -16.82
N MET A 83 -6.06 16.51 -16.30
CA MET A 83 -6.45 16.32 -14.90
C MET A 83 -5.26 16.47 -13.96
N ASN A 84 -5.37 17.38 -13.00
CA ASN A 84 -4.43 17.49 -11.89
C ASN A 84 -5.07 16.96 -10.62
N LEU A 85 -4.51 15.89 -10.05
CA LEU A 85 -5.04 15.26 -8.84
C LEU A 85 -4.75 16.08 -7.59
N THR A 86 -5.78 16.31 -6.77
CA THR A 86 -5.71 17.08 -5.53
C THR A 86 -6.38 16.32 -4.37
N ASN A 87 -6.05 16.70 -3.13
CA ASN A 87 -6.71 16.19 -1.91
C ASN A 87 -6.85 14.65 -1.80
N SER A 88 -5.87 13.91 -2.33
CA SER A 88 -5.99 12.45 -2.41
C SER A 88 -5.82 11.76 -1.07
N LYS A 89 -6.61 10.70 -0.85
CA LYS A 89 -6.63 9.88 0.36
C LYS A 89 -6.54 8.41 -0.01
N VAL A 90 -5.78 7.66 0.78
CA VAL A 90 -5.70 6.19 0.70
C VAL A 90 -6.01 5.63 2.07
N SER A 91 -6.83 4.59 2.08
CA SER A 91 -6.96 3.69 3.22
C SER A 91 -6.93 2.25 2.72
N TYR A 92 -6.65 1.32 3.61
CA TYR A 92 -6.72 -0.09 3.26
C TYR A 92 -7.11 -0.93 4.48
N THR A 93 -7.63 -2.11 4.22
CA THR A 93 -7.93 -3.12 5.23
C THR A 93 -7.31 -4.44 4.81
N VAL A 94 -6.90 -5.25 5.78
CA VAL A 94 -6.47 -6.65 5.57
C VAL A 94 -7.24 -7.55 6.54
N LYS A 95 -7.60 -8.77 6.14
CA LYS A 95 -8.25 -9.73 7.07
C LYS A 95 -7.29 -10.75 7.68
N ARG A 96 -6.11 -10.91 7.07
CA ARG A 96 -5.07 -11.84 7.50
C ARG A 96 -3.70 -11.24 7.19
N ALA A 97 -2.76 -11.46 8.09
CA ALA A 97 -1.36 -11.11 7.93
C ALA A 97 -0.48 -12.23 8.50
N ALA A 98 0.65 -12.48 7.84
CA ALA A 98 1.66 -13.40 8.31
C ALA A 98 3.05 -12.76 8.19
N TYR A 99 3.88 -12.94 9.21
CA TYR A 99 5.22 -12.37 9.31
C TYR A 99 6.24 -13.49 9.54
N ASN A 100 7.32 -13.45 8.78
CA ASN A 100 8.47 -14.33 8.93
C ASN A 100 9.76 -13.51 8.73
N LEU A 101 10.42 -13.20 9.83
CA LEU A 101 11.67 -12.45 9.87
C LEU A 101 12.82 -13.43 10.19
N LYS A 102 13.81 -13.48 9.31
CA LYS A 102 15.04 -14.28 9.47
C LYS A 102 16.16 -13.48 10.10
N ASP A 103 17.02 -14.15 10.86
CA ASP A 103 18.21 -13.56 11.49
C ASP A 103 17.87 -12.49 12.55
N LEU A 104 16.78 -12.72 13.29
CA LEU A 104 16.48 -12.02 14.52
C LEU A 104 17.49 -12.40 15.63
N PHE A 105 17.82 -11.45 16.50
CA PHE A 105 18.71 -11.64 17.66
C PHE A 105 20.03 -12.33 17.31
N ASN A 106 20.66 -11.92 16.19
CA ASN A 106 21.89 -12.50 15.66
C ASN A 106 21.79 -14.01 15.36
N GLY A 107 20.61 -14.49 14.96
CA GLY A 107 20.38 -15.87 14.55
C GLY A 107 19.94 -16.81 15.67
N ASP A 108 19.56 -16.30 16.84
CA ASP A 108 18.97 -17.13 17.89
C ASP A 108 17.60 -17.67 17.43
N GLU A 109 17.56 -18.97 17.12
CA GLU A 109 16.38 -19.63 16.57
C GLU A 109 15.20 -19.57 17.53
N PHE A 110 15.42 -19.77 18.83
CA PHE A 110 14.36 -19.78 19.82
C PHE A 110 13.70 -18.39 19.93
N LEU A 111 14.51 -17.34 20.12
CA LEU A 111 13.99 -15.97 20.21
C LEU A 111 13.36 -15.51 18.89
N GLY A 112 13.94 -15.90 17.76
CA GLY A 112 13.40 -15.64 16.44
C GLY A 112 12.02 -16.28 16.23
N GLU A 113 11.84 -17.54 16.60
CA GLU A 113 10.56 -18.24 16.53
C GLU A 113 9.52 -17.64 17.47
N GLN A 114 9.88 -17.38 18.73
CA GLN A 114 8.96 -16.74 19.68
C GLN A 114 8.54 -15.35 19.21
N THR A 115 9.45 -14.60 18.62
CA THR A 115 9.15 -13.27 18.07
C THR A 115 8.22 -13.37 16.88
N ASN A 116 8.51 -14.22 15.90
CA ASN A 116 7.60 -14.42 14.76
C ASN A 116 6.22 -14.89 15.24
N LYS A 117 6.13 -15.80 16.20
CA LYS A 117 4.86 -16.21 16.82
C LYS A 117 4.13 -15.01 17.42
N PHE A 118 4.80 -14.18 18.21
CA PHE A 118 4.23 -12.96 18.78
C PHE A 118 3.72 -11.99 17.70
N LEU A 119 4.50 -11.72 16.64
CA LEU A 119 4.08 -10.84 15.54
C LEU A 119 2.81 -11.37 14.84
N ASN A 120 2.75 -12.69 14.64
CA ASN A 120 1.61 -13.35 13.98
C ASN A 120 0.38 -13.42 14.90
N GLU A 121 0.52 -13.62 16.20
CA GLU A 121 -0.60 -13.61 17.15
C GLU A 121 -1.19 -12.20 17.32
N ASN A 122 -0.33 -11.17 17.26
CA ASN A 122 -0.71 -9.76 17.46
C ASN A 122 -0.82 -8.99 16.15
N TRP A 123 -1.01 -9.67 15.01
CA TRP A 123 -0.95 -9.06 13.69
C TRP A 123 -1.90 -7.87 13.49
N LYS A 124 -3.06 -7.87 14.17
CA LYS A 124 -4.05 -6.79 14.11
C LYS A 124 -3.53 -5.51 14.73
N ASP A 125 -2.91 -5.61 15.89
CA ASP A 125 -2.34 -4.46 16.60
C ASP A 125 -1.13 -3.91 15.83
N LEU A 126 -0.29 -4.81 15.30
CA LEU A 126 0.79 -4.42 14.37
C LEU A 126 0.24 -3.70 13.14
N HIS A 127 -0.81 -4.24 12.53
CA HIS A 127 -1.44 -3.62 11.37
C HIS A 127 -1.95 -2.21 11.73
N GLN A 128 -2.60 -2.03 12.88
CA GLN A 128 -3.07 -0.72 13.32
C GLN A 128 -1.92 0.28 13.52
N GLU A 129 -0.80 -0.16 14.11
CA GLU A 129 0.40 0.66 14.33
C GLU A 129 1.04 1.10 13.00
N PHE A 130 1.22 0.17 12.05
CA PHE A 130 1.92 0.43 10.79
C PHE A 130 1.03 0.95 9.65
N SER A 131 -0.30 0.82 9.77
CA SER A 131 -1.24 1.17 8.70
C SER A 131 -1.08 2.61 8.18
N PRO A 132 -0.90 3.64 9.02
CA PRO A 132 -0.70 5.01 8.51
C PRO A 132 0.52 5.14 7.59
N ALA A 133 1.65 4.54 7.96
CA ALA A 133 2.89 4.59 7.17
C ALA A 133 2.77 3.80 5.85
N ILE A 134 2.12 2.64 5.90
CA ILE A 134 1.87 1.81 4.72
C ILE A 134 0.89 2.51 3.77
N ALA A 135 -0.21 3.08 4.28
CA ALA A 135 -1.18 3.84 3.49
C ALA A 135 -0.53 5.07 2.83
N GLY A 136 0.36 5.77 3.54
CA GLY A 136 1.17 6.85 2.98
C GLY A 136 2.06 6.38 1.82
N SER A 137 2.74 5.25 2.00
CA SER A 137 3.58 4.67 0.95
C SER A 137 2.77 4.25 -0.30
N ILE A 138 1.61 3.61 -0.09
CA ILE A 138 0.69 3.27 -1.18
C ILE A 138 0.24 4.55 -1.91
N LYS A 139 -0.17 5.59 -1.16
CA LYS A 139 -0.56 6.89 -1.74
C LYS A 139 0.54 7.46 -2.62
N THR A 140 1.79 7.49 -2.14
CA THR A 140 2.92 8.02 -2.92
C THR A 140 3.11 7.25 -4.23
N VAL A 141 3.04 5.91 -4.19
CA VAL A 141 3.20 5.09 -5.40
C VAL A 141 2.04 5.30 -6.37
N VAL A 142 0.79 5.26 -5.89
CA VAL A 142 -0.41 5.44 -6.72
C VAL A 142 -0.42 6.81 -7.38
N LEU A 143 -0.19 7.89 -6.62
CA LEU A 143 -0.17 9.25 -7.18
C LEU A 143 0.95 9.41 -8.21
N LYS A 144 2.15 8.87 -7.94
CA LYS A 144 3.24 8.93 -8.91
C LYS A 144 2.90 8.25 -10.24
N ILE A 145 2.17 7.14 -10.21
CA ILE A 145 1.72 6.44 -11.42
C ILE A 145 0.64 7.24 -12.13
N LEU A 146 -0.41 7.66 -11.40
CA LEU A 146 -1.56 8.35 -11.99
C LEU A 146 -1.17 9.71 -12.56
N THR A 147 -0.41 10.53 -11.83
CA THR A 147 0.04 11.85 -12.31
C THR A 147 0.81 11.72 -13.61
N ARG A 148 1.74 10.75 -13.74
CA ARG A 148 2.47 10.53 -15.00
C ARG A 148 1.58 10.23 -16.20
N ILE A 149 0.45 9.55 -15.98
CA ILE A 149 -0.51 9.25 -17.04
C ILE A 149 -1.33 10.51 -17.35
N LEU A 150 -1.86 11.16 -16.32
CA LEU A 150 -2.76 12.31 -16.47
C LEU A 150 -2.06 13.58 -16.97
N ASP A 151 -0.73 13.67 -16.82
CA ASP A 151 0.09 14.77 -17.37
C ASP A 151 0.20 14.71 -18.91
N VAL A 152 -0.07 13.54 -19.52
CA VAL A 152 0.09 13.33 -20.96
C VAL A 152 -1.19 12.93 -21.68
N VAL A 153 -2.23 12.50 -20.94
CA VAL A 153 -3.52 12.12 -21.52
C VAL A 153 -4.53 13.26 -21.30
N PRO A 154 -5.04 13.88 -22.38
CA PRO A 154 -6.09 14.89 -22.29
C PRO A 154 -7.36 14.39 -21.61
N PHE A 155 -8.04 15.26 -20.87
CA PHE A 155 -9.27 14.93 -20.14
C PHE A 155 -10.37 14.37 -21.05
N ASN A 156 -10.54 14.95 -22.24
CA ASN A 156 -11.55 14.53 -23.22
C ASN A 156 -11.23 13.20 -23.92
N GLU A 157 -10.01 12.68 -23.79
CA GLU A 157 -9.67 11.32 -24.23
C GLU A 157 -9.98 10.28 -23.14
N ILE A 158 -10.00 10.69 -21.87
CA ILE A 158 -10.36 9.82 -20.74
C ILE A 158 -11.87 9.75 -20.60
N PHE A 159 -12.55 10.89 -20.68
CA PHE A 159 -14.00 11.01 -20.57
C PHE A 159 -14.55 11.56 -21.88
N LEU A 160 -15.01 10.63 -22.72
CA LEU A 160 -15.70 10.97 -23.95
C LEU A 160 -17.02 11.70 -23.63
N PRO A 161 -17.38 12.72 -24.43
CA PRO A 161 -18.62 13.49 -24.26
C PRO A 161 -19.89 12.66 -24.48
#